data_AF-A0A954IC24-F1
#
_entry.id   AF-A0A954IC24-F1
#
_cell.length_a   1.000
_cell.length_b   1.000
_cell.length_c   1.000
_cell.angle_alpha   90.00
_cell.angle_beta   90.00
_cell.angle_gamma   90.00
#
_symmetry.space_group_name_H-M   'P 1'
#
loop_
_entity.id
_entity.type
_entity.pdbx_description
1 polymer ?
#
loop_
_entity_poly.entity_id
_entity_poly.type
_entity_poly.pdbx_seq_one_letter_code
_entity_poly.pdbx_strand_id
1 'polypeptide(L)'
;MAETAEELPMSRKKPLIRTLPRLTWLLLLLPAVIAMKVMHVDGLALFVVSALAILGTVTLIGKATEEIAVYAGPLWGGLLNATFGNVTELIIALFALKAGIDAGDAVAQEQMFNVVRYSLVGSIIGNLLLILGSAMVYGGMKLRVHCVVQTLSTWIRNIPTRDAEH
;
A
#
# COMPACT_ATOMS: atom_id res chain seq x y z
N MET A 1 13.50 47.24 -22.25
CA MET A 1 12.89 46.48 -21.13
C MET A 1 11.51 46.05 -21.60
N ALA A 2 11.08 44.82 -21.24
CA ALA A 2 10.00 44.01 -21.83
C ALA A 2 10.45 43.35 -23.15
N GLU A 3 10.34 42.05 -23.42
CA GLU A 3 9.58 40.95 -22.83
C GLU A 3 10.02 39.68 -23.55
N THR A 4 10.52 38.66 -22.84
CA THR A 4 10.58 37.28 -23.36
C THR A 4 10.24 36.35 -22.20
N ALA A 5 8.94 36.25 -21.91
CA ALA A 5 8.43 35.13 -21.14
C ALA A 5 8.60 33.89 -22.01
N GLU A 6 9.67 33.14 -21.73
CA GLU A 6 9.93 31.83 -22.30
C GLU A 6 8.83 30.89 -21.79
N GLU A 7 7.78 30.71 -22.60
CA GLU A 7 6.71 29.78 -22.30
C GLU A 7 7.29 28.37 -22.22
N LEU A 8 7.49 27.89 -21.00
CA LEU A 8 7.90 26.53 -20.72
C LEU A 8 6.90 25.56 -21.39
N PRO A 9 7.35 24.56 -22.17
CA PRO A 9 6.45 23.64 -22.83
C PRO A 9 5.61 22.91 -21.78
N MET A 10 4.31 23.18 -21.75
CA MET A 10 3.37 22.47 -20.88
C MET A 10 3.40 20.98 -21.22
N SER A 11 4.12 20.21 -20.41
CA SER A 11 4.15 18.76 -20.42
C SER A 11 2.71 18.25 -20.34
N ARG A 12 2.21 17.74 -21.47
CA ARG A 12 0.84 17.25 -21.62
C ARG A 12 0.68 16.02 -20.72
N LYS A 13 0.31 16.22 -19.45
CA LYS A 13 0.05 15.13 -18.50
C LYS A 13 -1.03 14.23 -19.10
N LYS A 14 -0.71 12.93 -19.26
CA LYS A 14 -1.67 11.91 -19.71
C LYS A 14 -2.89 11.95 -18.78
N PRO A 15 -4.13 11.70 -19.29
CA PRO A 15 -5.32 11.79 -18.46
C PRO A 15 -5.18 10.85 -17.25
N LEU A 16 -5.39 11.40 -16.06
CA LEU A 16 -5.20 10.74 -14.76
C LEU A 16 -5.90 9.37 -14.67
N ILE A 17 -7.05 9.23 -15.35
CA ILE A 17 -7.84 7.99 -15.41
C ILE A 17 -7.11 6.82 -16.08
N ARG A 18 -6.16 7.08 -16.98
CA ARG A 18 -5.53 6.02 -17.80
C ARG A 18 -4.35 5.34 -17.11
N THR A 19 -3.82 5.92 -16.03
CA THR A 19 -2.74 5.35 -15.22
C THR A 19 -3.26 4.64 -13.97
N LEU A 20 -4.57 4.65 -13.71
CA LEU A 20 -5.16 4.04 -12.53
C LEU A 20 -5.07 2.51 -12.57
N PRO A 21 -4.73 1.87 -11.44
CA PRO A 21 -4.73 0.41 -11.35
C PRO A 21 -6.14 -0.12 -11.50
N ARG A 22 -6.29 -1.35 -12.00
CA ARG A 22 -7.60 -1.99 -12.21
C ARG A 22 -8.43 -2.05 -10.92
N LEU A 23 -7.78 -2.07 -9.76
CA LEU A 23 -8.48 -2.07 -8.47
C LEU A 23 -9.11 -0.71 -8.12
N THR A 24 -8.71 0.41 -8.74
CA THR A 24 -9.34 1.71 -8.49
C THR A 24 -10.79 1.77 -8.99
N TRP A 25 -11.19 0.86 -9.89
CA TRP A 25 -12.60 0.71 -10.27
C TRP A 25 -13.51 0.35 -9.09
N LEU A 26 -12.97 -0.25 -8.02
CA LEU A 26 -13.73 -0.51 -6.79
C LEU A 26 -14.16 0.78 -6.08
N LEU A 27 -13.56 1.93 -6.41
CA LEU A 27 -14.02 3.24 -5.93
C LEU A 27 -15.46 3.54 -6.35
N LEU A 28 -15.95 2.95 -7.45
CA LEU A 28 -17.35 3.06 -7.86
C LEU A 28 -18.33 2.43 -6.86
N LEU A 29 -17.84 1.67 -5.88
CA LEU A 29 -18.66 1.12 -4.80
C LEU A 29 -18.90 2.11 -3.66
N LEU A 30 -18.17 3.24 -3.59
CA LEU A 30 -18.38 4.25 -2.54
C LEU A 30 -19.82 4.78 -2.49
N PRO A 31 -20.45 5.17 -3.62
CA PRO A 31 -21.85 5.57 -3.64
C PRO A 31 -22.79 4.44 -3.20
N ALA A 32 -22.46 3.19 -3.53
CA ALA A 32 -23.24 2.03 -3.11
C ALA A 32 -23.18 1.83 -1.58
N VAL A 33 -22.02 2.02 -0.94
CA VAL A 33 -21.89 1.99 0.53
C VAL A 33 -22.78 3.04 1.17
N ILE A 34 -22.78 4.27 0.64
CA ILE A 34 -23.62 5.36 1.16
C ILE A 34 -25.10 5.02 1.00
N ALA A 35 -25.51 4.55 -0.18
CA ALA A 35 -26.88 4.14 -0.45
C ALA A 35 -27.34 3.02 0.49
N MET A 36 -26.51 1.98 0.68
CA MET A 36 -26.79 0.88 1.61
C MET A 36 -26.93 1.37 3.05
N LYS A 37 -26.08 2.31 3.49
CA LYS A 37 -26.17 2.89 4.83
C LYS A 37 -27.43 3.73 5.03
N VAL A 38 -27.85 4.48 4.02
CA VAL A 38 -29.12 5.25 4.04
C VAL A 38 -30.33 4.32 4.03
N MET A 39 -30.24 3.19 3.33
CA MET A 39 -31.28 2.15 3.33
C MET A 39 -31.26 1.25 4.58
N HIS A 40 -30.40 1.55 5.56
CA HIS A 40 -30.21 0.76 6.77
C HIS A 40 -29.87 -0.72 6.51
N VAL A 41 -29.20 -1.01 5.40
CA VAL A 41 -28.67 -2.35 5.13
C VAL A 41 -27.44 -2.55 6.00
N ASP A 42 -27.51 -3.49 6.94
CA ASP A 42 -26.45 -3.81 7.89
C ASP A 42 -25.91 -5.23 7.72
N GLY A 43 -24.96 -5.61 8.59
CA GLY A 43 -24.35 -6.93 8.59
C GLY A 43 -23.36 -7.17 7.43
N LEU A 44 -23.35 -8.41 6.92
CA LEU A 44 -22.29 -8.92 6.04
C LEU A 44 -22.24 -8.20 4.68
N ALA A 45 -23.41 -7.84 4.12
CA ALA A 45 -23.46 -7.16 2.83
C ALA A 45 -22.80 -5.78 2.89
N LEU A 46 -23.14 -4.96 3.89
CA LEU A 46 -22.53 -3.65 4.08
C LEU A 46 -21.03 -3.78 4.37
N PHE A 47 -20.64 -4.76 5.19
CA PHE A 47 -19.23 -5.04 5.48
C PHE A 47 -18.42 -5.34 4.21
N VAL A 48 -18.88 -6.27 3.38
CA VAL A 48 -18.17 -6.67 2.15
C VAL A 48 -18.08 -5.52 1.15
N VAL A 49 -19.19 -4.81 0.91
CA VAL A 49 -19.20 -3.68 -0.04
C VAL A 49 -18.30 -2.54 0.46
N SER A 50 -18.30 -2.27 1.77
CA SER A 50 -17.41 -1.28 2.38
C SER A 50 -15.94 -1.69 2.27
N ALA A 51 -15.61 -2.96 2.54
CA ALA A 51 -14.25 -3.47 2.42
C ALA A 51 -13.72 -3.35 0.97
N LEU A 52 -14.54 -3.72 -0.02
CA LEU A 52 -14.19 -3.55 -1.43
C LEU A 52 -13.98 -2.08 -1.81
N ALA A 53 -14.85 -1.18 -1.35
CA ALA A 53 -14.70 0.25 -1.62
C ALA A 53 -13.42 0.84 -0.98
N ILE A 54 -13.05 0.38 0.22
CA ILE A 54 -11.79 0.73 0.89
C ILE A 54 -10.59 0.27 0.05
N LEU A 55 -10.60 -0.97 -0.47
CA LEU A 55 -9.51 -1.47 -1.34
C LEU A 55 -9.28 -0.55 -2.54
N GLY A 56 -10.35 -0.12 -3.20
CA GLY A 56 -10.25 0.84 -4.31
C GLY A 56 -9.61 2.16 -3.89
N THR A 57 -10.03 2.69 -2.73
CA THR A 57 -9.53 3.96 -2.18
C THR A 57 -8.05 3.89 -1.83
N VAL A 58 -7.64 2.83 -1.13
CA VAL A 58 -6.23 2.62 -0.75
C VAL A 58 -5.35 2.48 -1.99
N THR A 59 -5.79 1.77 -3.02
CA THR A 59 -4.96 1.62 -4.24
C THR A 59 -4.65 2.95 -4.90
N LEU A 60 -5.56 3.92 -4.82
CA LEU A 60 -5.35 5.27 -5.32
C LEU A 60 -4.36 6.03 -4.43
N ILE A 61 -4.53 5.94 -3.10
CA ILE A 61 -3.61 6.56 -2.13
C ILE A 61 -2.19 6.03 -2.32
N GLY A 62 -2.03 4.70 -2.35
CA GLY A 62 -0.71 4.07 -2.49
C GLY A 62 0.02 4.50 -3.76
N LYS A 63 -0.69 4.61 -4.90
CA LYS A 63 -0.09 5.15 -6.13
C LYS A 63 0.33 6.60 -6.01
N ALA A 64 -0.52 7.44 -5.40
CA ALA A 64 -0.18 8.83 -5.16
C ALA A 64 1.07 8.95 -4.27
N THR A 65 1.18 8.10 -3.25
CA THR A 65 2.36 8.10 -2.37
C THR A 65 3.61 7.57 -3.06
N GLU A 66 3.48 6.56 -3.91
CA GLU A 66 4.59 6.03 -4.71
C GLU A 66 5.17 7.12 -5.62
N GLU A 67 4.31 7.89 -6.29
CA GLU A 67 4.73 9.04 -7.10
C GLU A 67 5.46 10.09 -6.23
N ILE A 68 4.98 10.37 -5.02
CA ILE A 68 5.64 11.31 -4.10
C ILE A 68 6.99 10.76 -3.60
N ALA A 69 7.06 9.47 -3.29
CA ALA A 69 8.26 8.81 -2.76
C ALA A 69 9.45 8.88 -3.74
N VAL A 70 9.18 8.85 -5.05
CA VAL A 70 10.20 8.99 -6.10
C VAL A 70 10.93 10.35 -6.00
N TYR A 71 10.23 11.41 -5.60
CA TYR A 71 10.82 12.75 -5.47
C TYR A 71 11.36 13.05 -4.07
N ALA A 72 11.02 12.25 -3.05
CA ALA A 72 11.41 12.48 -1.66
C ALA A 72 12.85 12.02 -1.32
N GLY A 73 13.50 11.27 -2.22
CA GLY A 73 14.84 10.70 -2.01
C GLY A 73 14.83 9.39 -1.19
N PRO A 74 15.96 8.66 -1.12
CA PRO A 74 15.97 7.28 -0.63
C PRO A 74 15.47 7.08 0.81
N LEU A 75 15.82 7.98 1.73
CA LEU A 75 15.42 7.91 3.14
C LEU A 75 13.90 8.12 3.31
N TRP A 76 13.39 9.25 2.78
CA TRP A 76 11.98 9.59 2.90
C TRP A 76 11.10 8.69 2.04
N GLY A 77 11.58 8.27 0.85
CA GLY A 77 10.90 7.29 0.02
C GLY A 77 10.77 5.93 0.73
N GLY A 78 11.81 5.49 1.45
CA GLY A 78 11.75 4.30 2.29
C GLY A 78 10.73 4.42 3.43
N LEU A 79 10.71 5.55 4.13
CA LEU A 79 9.73 5.82 5.19
C LEU A 79 8.29 5.87 4.65
N LEU A 80 8.08 6.53 3.51
CA LEU A 80 6.79 6.62 2.84
C LEU A 80 6.32 5.24 2.39
N ASN A 81 7.20 4.39 1.86
CA ASN A 81 6.84 3.03 1.48
C ASN A 81 6.47 2.18 2.71
N ALA A 82 7.20 2.31 3.83
CA ALA A 82 6.89 1.56 5.04
C ALA A 82 5.53 1.95 5.66
N THR A 83 5.21 3.24 5.64
CA THR A 83 3.95 3.78 6.21
C THR A 83 2.78 3.60 5.26
N PHE A 84 2.90 4.05 4.01
CA PHE A 84 1.80 4.01 3.05
C PHE A 84 1.61 2.63 2.41
N GLY A 85 2.65 1.79 2.37
CA GLY A 85 2.55 0.39 1.93
C GLY A 85 1.69 -0.47 2.87
N ASN A 86 1.57 -0.09 4.14
CA ASN A 86 0.72 -0.76 5.15
C ASN A 86 -0.40 0.17 5.65
N VAL A 87 -0.78 1.19 4.87
CA VAL A 87 -1.73 2.22 5.31
C VAL A 87 -3.11 1.63 5.64
N THR A 88 -3.51 0.57 4.93
CA THR A 88 -4.79 -0.10 5.15
C THR A 88 -4.85 -0.71 6.54
N GLU A 89 -3.83 -1.48 6.92
CA GLU A 89 -3.75 -2.10 8.23
C GLU A 89 -3.71 -1.03 9.33
N LEU A 90 -2.92 0.03 9.13
CA LEU A 90 -2.83 1.13 10.09
C LEU A 90 -4.18 1.83 10.27
N ILE A 91 -4.87 2.18 9.19
CA ILE A 91 -6.17 2.86 9.24
C ILE A 91 -7.21 1.97 9.94
N ILE A 92 -7.32 0.69 9.56
CA ILE A 92 -8.27 -0.24 10.17
C ILE A 92 -7.98 -0.42 11.66
N ALA A 93 -6.69 -0.57 12.03
CA ALA A 93 -6.28 -0.68 13.42
C ALA A 93 -6.65 0.56 14.25
N LEU A 94 -6.40 1.76 13.70
CA LEU A 94 -6.72 3.01 14.38
C LEU A 94 -8.24 3.18 14.58
N PHE A 95 -9.04 2.92 13.55
CA PHE A 95 -10.50 3.03 13.67
C PHE A 95 -11.11 1.96 14.58
N ALA A 96 -10.58 0.74 14.57
CA ALA A 96 -11.00 -0.31 15.50
C ALA A 96 -10.69 0.10 16.95
N LEU A 97 -9.46 0.56 17.23
CA LEU A 97 -9.08 1.05 18.56
C LEU A 97 -9.94 2.24 19.00
N LYS A 98 -10.18 3.20 18.10
CA LYS A 98 -11.02 4.36 18.40
C LYS A 98 -12.45 3.95 18.73
N ALA A 99 -13.03 3.03 17.95
CA ALA A 99 -14.37 2.51 18.19
C ALA A 99 -14.47 1.76 19.54
N GLY A 100 -13.42 1.02 19.91
CA GLY A 100 -13.35 0.34 21.20
C GLY A 100 -13.31 1.31 22.39
N ILE A 101 -12.53 2.40 22.27
CA ILE A 101 -12.45 3.46 23.29
C ILE A 101 -13.78 4.23 23.41
N ASP A 102 -14.40 4.56 22.27
CA ASP A 102 -15.64 5.34 22.24
C ASP A 102 -16.85 4.56 22.76
N ALA A 103 -16.82 3.24 22.70
CA ALA A 103 -17.86 2.37 23.24
C ALA A 103 -17.95 2.42 24.78
N GLY A 104 -16.89 2.86 25.47
CA GLY A 104 -16.87 3.08 26.93
C GLY A 104 -16.97 1.82 27.79
N ASP A 105 -17.22 0.65 27.21
CA ASP A 105 -17.32 -0.64 27.88
C ASP A 105 -16.04 -1.49 27.68
N ALA A 106 -15.61 -2.15 28.75
CA ALA A 106 -14.40 -2.97 28.76
C ALA A 106 -14.50 -4.16 27.78
N VAL A 107 -15.69 -4.74 27.62
CA VAL A 107 -15.92 -5.88 26.72
C VAL A 107 -15.77 -5.44 25.26
N ALA A 108 -16.34 -4.29 24.89
CA ALA A 108 -16.24 -3.74 23.54
C ALA A 108 -14.78 -3.36 23.20
N GLN A 109 -14.04 -2.79 24.17
CA GLN A 109 -12.63 -2.46 23.98
C GLN A 109 -11.78 -3.73 23.74
N GLU A 110 -12.02 -4.81 24.49
CA GLU A 110 -11.31 -6.07 24.32
C GLU A 110 -11.55 -6.67 22.93
N GLN A 111 -12.80 -6.65 22.46
CA GLN A 111 -13.16 -7.15 21.12
C GLN A 111 -12.38 -6.41 20.03
N MET A 112 -12.37 -5.08 20.05
CA MET A 112 -11.67 -4.28 19.04
C MET A 112 -10.16 -4.45 19.14
N PHE A 113 -9.61 -4.56 20.35
CA PHE A 113 -8.18 -4.83 20.54
C PHE A 113 -7.78 -6.19 19.96
N ASN A 114 -8.62 -7.21 20.13
CA ASN A 114 -8.41 -8.53 19.56
C ASN A 114 -8.47 -8.51 18.03
N VAL A 115 -9.40 -7.75 17.42
CA VAL A 115 -9.43 -7.55 15.96
C VAL A 115 -8.09 -6.99 15.47
N VAL A 116 -7.54 -5.97 16.13
CA VAL A 116 -6.24 -5.41 15.76
C VAL A 116 -5.11 -6.42 15.92
N ARG A 117 -5.03 -7.10 17.08
CA ARG A 117 -4.02 -8.14 17.33
C ARG A 117 -4.01 -9.21 16.23
N TYR A 118 -5.17 -9.77 15.90
CA TYR A 118 -5.28 -10.81 14.88
C TYR A 118 -4.98 -10.27 13.49
N SER A 119 -5.34 -9.03 13.17
CA SER A 119 -5.01 -8.41 11.89
C SER A 119 -3.49 -8.19 11.71
N LEU A 120 -2.77 -7.83 12.77
CA LEU A 120 -1.31 -7.65 12.74
C LEU A 120 -0.59 -8.99 12.54
N VAL A 121 -1.00 -10.01 13.30
CA VAL A 121 -0.50 -11.38 13.11
C VAL A 121 -0.79 -11.87 11.69
N GLY A 122 -2.01 -11.62 11.20
CA GLY A 122 -2.41 -11.93 9.84
C GLY A 122 -1.58 -11.24 8.76
N SER A 123 -1.25 -9.95 8.94
CA SER A 123 -0.40 -9.19 8.00
C SER A 123 1.04 -9.72 7.98
N ILE A 124 1.62 -10.06 9.14
CA ILE A 124 2.95 -10.68 9.22
C ILE A 124 2.95 -12.03 8.50
N ILE A 125 2.00 -12.91 8.83
CA ILE A 125 1.90 -14.24 8.23
C ILE A 125 1.59 -14.13 6.72
N GLY A 126 0.71 -13.21 6.31
CA GLY A 126 0.36 -12.97 4.91
C GLY A 126 1.54 -12.48 4.08
N ASN A 127 2.30 -11.52 4.57
CA ASN A 127 3.48 -11.01 3.86
C ASN A 127 4.58 -12.09 3.78
N LEU A 128 4.79 -12.86 4.85
CA LEU A 128 5.83 -13.89 4.90
C LEU A 128 5.49 -15.20 4.19
N LEU A 129 4.22 -15.62 4.16
CA LEU A 129 3.83 -16.89 3.55
C LEU A 129 3.19 -16.67 2.18
N LEU A 130 2.23 -15.77 2.07
CA LEU A 130 1.47 -15.57 0.84
C LEU A 130 2.28 -14.78 -0.19
N ILE A 131 2.83 -13.62 0.15
CA ILE A 131 3.59 -12.81 -0.81
C ILE A 131 4.92 -13.49 -1.15
N LEU A 132 5.70 -13.84 -0.14
CA LEU A 132 6.98 -14.53 -0.34
C LEU A 132 6.79 -15.89 -1.04
N GLY A 133 5.82 -16.69 -0.60
CA GLY A 133 5.52 -17.99 -1.21
C GLY A 133 5.06 -17.85 -2.66
N SER A 134 4.19 -16.88 -2.97
CA SER A 134 3.78 -16.60 -4.36
C SER A 134 4.95 -16.13 -5.22
N ALA A 135 5.84 -15.30 -4.67
CA ALA A 135 7.05 -14.86 -5.36
C ALA A 135 8.01 -16.04 -5.64
N MET A 136 8.14 -16.99 -4.71
CA MET A 136 8.92 -18.22 -4.91
C MET A 136 8.28 -19.12 -5.97
N VAL A 137 6.96 -19.31 -5.95
CA VAL A 137 6.24 -20.11 -6.96
C VAL A 137 6.36 -19.47 -8.34
N TYR A 138 6.02 -18.18 -8.47
CA TYR A 138 6.10 -17.47 -9.74
C TYR A 138 7.54 -17.33 -10.24
N GLY A 139 8.47 -17.06 -9.33
CA GLY A 139 9.91 -17.03 -9.61
C GLY A 139 10.42 -18.38 -10.09
N GLY A 140 10.06 -19.47 -9.42
CA GLY A 140 10.45 -20.85 -9.76
C GLY A 140 9.84 -21.37 -11.06
N MET A 141 8.62 -20.94 -11.41
CA MET A 141 7.99 -21.25 -12.70
C MET A 141 8.70 -20.56 -13.87
N LYS A 142 9.30 -19.39 -13.65
CA LYS A 142 9.90 -18.55 -14.71
C LYS A 142 11.43 -18.67 -14.79
N LEU A 143 12.11 -18.96 -13.67
CA LEU A 143 13.55 -19.15 -13.54
C LEU A 143 13.84 -20.25 -12.50
N ARG A 144 14.69 -21.23 -12.83
CA ARG A 144 14.85 -22.45 -12.00
C ARG A 144 15.33 -22.22 -10.56
N VAL A 145 16.03 -21.12 -10.27
CA VAL A 145 16.41 -20.69 -8.91
C VAL A 145 16.82 -19.22 -8.94
N HIS A 146 16.11 -18.33 -8.25
CA HIS A 146 16.60 -16.97 -7.93
C HIS A 146 17.01 -16.96 -6.47
N CYS A 147 18.30 -17.10 -6.22
CA CYS A 147 18.85 -16.96 -4.89
C CYS A 147 19.11 -15.47 -4.63
N VAL A 148 18.50 -14.89 -3.59
CA VAL A 148 18.81 -13.52 -3.11
C VAL A 148 20.32 -13.37 -2.82
N VAL A 149 20.98 -14.47 -2.44
CA VAL A 149 22.43 -14.58 -2.24
C VAL A 149 23.22 -14.39 -3.55
N GLN A 150 22.62 -14.64 -4.72
CA GLN A 150 23.30 -14.47 -6.00
C GLN A 150 23.45 -12.99 -6.38
N THR A 151 22.47 -12.15 -6.04
CA THR A 151 22.58 -10.70 -6.18
C THR A 151 23.64 -10.12 -5.23
N LEU A 152 23.64 -10.57 -3.97
CA LEU A 152 24.65 -10.17 -2.97
C LEU A 152 26.06 -10.61 -3.37
N SER A 153 26.24 -11.85 -3.84
CA SER A 153 27.55 -12.34 -4.29
C SER A 153 28.02 -11.65 -5.57
N THR A 154 27.10 -11.26 -6.46
CA THR A 154 27.46 -10.48 -7.66
C THR A 154 27.84 -9.06 -7.30
N TRP A 155 27.22 -8.48 -6.27
CA TRP A 155 27.58 -7.17 -5.75
C TRP A 155 28.93 -7.20 -5.02
N ILE A 156 29.15 -8.17 -4.13
CA ILE A 156 30.43 -8.36 -3.42
C ILE A 156 31.58 -8.61 -4.42
N ARG A 157 31.36 -9.40 -5.46
CA ARG A 157 32.37 -9.64 -6.52
C ARG A 157 32.69 -8.41 -7.37
N ASN A 158 31.82 -7.41 -7.38
CA ASN A 158 31.98 -6.20 -8.19
C ASN A 158 32.22 -4.96 -7.33
N ILE A 159 32.58 -5.14 -6.05
CA ILE A 159 33.15 -4.06 -5.25
C ILE A 159 34.48 -3.72 -5.92
N PRO A 160 34.66 -2.48 -6.42
CA PRO A 160 35.96 -2.04 -6.88
C PRO A 160 36.87 -2.13 -5.66
N THR A 161 37.77 -3.11 -5.63
CA THR A 161 38.90 -3.05 -4.72
C THR A 161 39.62 -1.79 -5.14
N ARG A 162 39.63 -0.77 -4.26
CA ARG A 162 40.60 0.30 -4.38
C ARG A 162 41.93 -0.40 -4.12
N ASP A 163 42.50 -0.92 -5.20
CA ASP A 163 43.91 -1.29 -5.28
C ASP A 163 44.64 0.05 -5.16
N ALA A 164 44.79 0.48 -3.91
CA ALA A 164 45.74 1.51 -3.53
C ALA A 164 47.12 0.88 -3.65
N GLU A 165 47.58 0.73 -4.89
CA GLU A 165 48.98 0.91 -5.18
C GLU A 165 49.31 2.40 -5.07
N HIS A 166 50.26 2.68 -4.18
CA HIS A 166 51.14 3.86 -4.09
C HIS A 166 50.60 5.15 -3.45
#